data_AF-A0A7J4RYB0-F1
#
_entry.id   AF-A0A7J4RYB0-F1
#
_cell.length_a   1.000
_cell.length_b   1.000
_cell.length_c   1.000
_cell.angle_alpha   90.00
_cell.angle_beta   90.00
_cell.angle_gamma   90.00
#
_symmetry.space_group_name_H-M   'P 1'
#
loop_
_entity.id
_entity.type
_entity.pdbx_description
1 polymer ?
#
loop_
_entity_poly.entity_id
_entity_poly.type
_entity_poly.pdbx_seq_one_letter_code
_entity_poly.pdbx_strand_id
1 'polypeptide(L)'
;GHVRLPAPQQITMPLHQQIPEMTVVGHNTATIRESLLEKAFELGEKFIKASKEHYDPGIIGPFCLQTCIDKDMNYYIYDVAPRLGGGTNVHVNVGHPYGNATWRMPMSSGRRIAMELRMAAEQDRLLEVLT
;
A
#
# COMPACT_ATOMS: atom_id res chain seq x y z
N GLY A 1 -4.82 18.50 -15.95
CA GLY A 1 -5.07 18.58 -14.49
C GLY A 1 -4.73 19.97 -14.03
N HIS A 2 -5.53 20.57 -13.14
CA HIS A 2 -5.40 21.98 -12.73
C HIS A 2 -3.97 22.36 -12.28
N VAL A 3 -3.26 21.46 -11.60
CA VAL A 3 -1.85 21.60 -11.20
C VAL A 3 -0.81 21.63 -12.34
N ARG A 4 -1.21 21.38 -13.60
CA ARG A 4 -0.35 21.49 -14.79
C ARG A 4 -0.59 22.76 -15.61
N LEU A 5 -1.55 23.60 -15.21
CA LEU A 5 -1.76 24.90 -15.85
C LEU A 5 -0.61 25.83 -15.45
N PRO A 6 -0.13 26.73 -16.33
CA PRO A 6 0.81 27.76 -15.91
C PRO A 6 0.21 28.65 -14.80
N ALA A 7 1.07 29.18 -13.93
CA ALA A 7 0.65 29.94 -12.75
C ALA A 7 -0.36 31.07 -13.06
N PRO A 8 -0.22 31.85 -14.15
CA PRO A 8 -1.21 32.87 -14.51
C PRO A 8 -2.63 32.32 -14.68
N GLN A 9 -2.79 31.13 -15.28
CA GLN A 9 -4.12 30.52 -15.41
C GLN A 9 -4.62 29.95 -14.08
N GLN A 10 -3.76 29.37 -13.24
CA GLN A 10 -4.17 28.86 -11.93
C GLN A 10 -4.70 29.98 -11.02
N ILE A 11 -4.07 31.16 -11.04
CA ILE A 11 -4.49 32.31 -10.22
C ILE A 11 -5.88 32.83 -10.62
N THR A 12 -6.27 32.67 -11.89
CA THR A 12 -7.60 33.09 -12.38
C THR A 12 -8.72 32.11 -12.04
N MET A 13 -8.44 30.98 -11.39
CA MET A 13 -9.43 29.95 -11.12
C MET A 13 -10.46 30.40 -10.05
N PRO A 14 -11.76 30.06 -10.24
CA PRO A 14 -12.78 30.28 -9.21
C PRO A 14 -12.43 29.60 -7.89
N LEU A 15 -12.87 30.16 -6.76
CA LEU A 15 -12.58 29.66 -5.41
C LEU A 15 -12.85 28.15 -5.25
N HIS A 16 -13.96 27.67 -5.81
CA HIS A 16 -14.37 26.26 -5.75
C HIS A 16 -13.48 25.30 -6.55
N GLN A 17 -12.56 25.81 -7.37
CA GLN A 17 -11.61 25.00 -8.16
C GLN A 17 -10.16 25.18 -7.70
N GLN A 18 -9.88 26.06 -6.73
CA GLN A 18 -8.51 26.32 -6.27
C GLN A 18 -7.87 25.10 -5.60
N ILE A 19 -8.68 24.32 -4.88
CA ILE A 19 -8.25 23.07 -4.26
C ILE A 19 -8.88 21.93 -5.08
N PRO A 20 -8.08 21.12 -5.79
CA PRO A 20 -8.62 20.00 -6.53
C PRO A 20 -9.19 18.95 -5.57
N GLU A 21 -10.39 18.46 -5.87
CA GLU A 21 -10.94 17.31 -5.18
C GLU A 21 -10.13 16.05 -5.56
N MET A 22 -9.60 15.37 -4.55
CA MET A 22 -8.76 14.18 -4.72
C MET A 22 -9.54 12.91 -4.34
N THR A 23 -10.81 12.85 -4.74
CA THR A 23 -11.68 11.69 -4.49
C THR A 23 -11.15 10.48 -5.24
N VAL A 24 -10.90 9.40 -4.50
CA VAL A 24 -10.40 8.14 -5.06
C VAL A 24 -11.53 7.47 -5.85
N VAL A 25 -11.38 7.38 -7.17
CA VAL A 25 -12.35 6.73 -8.07
C VAL A 25 -11.84 5.44 -8.69
N GLY A 26 -10.57 5.10 -8.47
CA GLY A 26 -9.95 3.91 -9.05
C GLY A 26 -8.49 3.77 -8.64
N HIS A 27 -7.90 2.65 -9.06
CA HIS A 27 -6.50 2.32 -8.81
C HIS A 27 -5.87 1.82 -10.11
N ASN A 28 -4.55 1.89 -10.19
CA ASN A 28 -3.78 1.31 -11.28
C ASN A 28 -2.60 0.52 -10.72
N THR A 29 -2.05 -0.38 -11.51
CA THR A 29 -0.87 -1.17 -11.15
C THR A 29 0.40 -0.44 -11.56
N ALA A 30 1.43 -0.52 -10.72
CA ALA A 30 2.75 0.00 -11.03
C ALA A 30 3.80 -0.82 -10.27
N THR A 31 4.96 -0.99 -10.88
CA THR A 31 6.18 -1.39 -10.16
C THR A 31 7.00 -0.15 -9.85
N ILE A 32 7.77 -0.19 -8.77
CA ILE A 32 8.74 0.85 -8.45
C ILE A 32 10.09 0.51 -9.08
N ARG A 33 10.94 1.53 -9.24
CA ARG A 33 12.35 1.33 -9.62
C ARG A 33 13.00 0.39 -8.60
N GLU A 34 13.73 -0.62 -9.08
CA GLU A 34 14.30 -1.68 -8.25
C GLU A 34 15.19 -1.14 -7.11
N SER A 35 15.97 -0.09 -7.37
CA SER A 35 16.82 0.56 -6.37
C SER A 35 16.06 1.19 -5.18
N LEU A 36 14.73 1.29 -5.26
CA LEU A 36 13.88 1.84 -4.22
C LEU A 36 13.20 0.76 -3.37
N LEU A 37 13.33 -0.52 -3.75
CA LEU A 37 12.70 -1.63 -3.05
C LEU A 37 13.27 -1.83 -1.65
N GLU A 38 14.58 -1.79 -1.48
CA GLU A 38 15.24 -1.97 -0.18
C GLU A 38 14.69 -0.97 0.85
N LYS A 39 14.63 0.31 0.48
CA LYS A 39 14.05 1.36 1.33
C LYS A 39 12.55 1.17 1.58
N ALA A 40 11.79 0.62 0.64
CA ALA A 40 10.39 0.28 0.85
C ALA A 40 10.22 -0.84 1.90
N PHE A 41 11.06 -1.88 1.85
CA PHE A 41 11.08 -2.95 2.85
C PHE A 41 11.45 -2.40 4.23
N GLU A 42 12.49 -1.57 4.33
CA GLU A 42 12.87 -0.93 5.60
C GLU A 42 11.74 -0.12 6.23
N LEU A 43 10.96 0.61 5.42
CA LEU A 43 9.80 1.35 5.91
C LEU A 43 8.72 0.42 6.46
N GLY A 44 8.47 -0.70 5.78
CA GLY A 44 7.55 -1.75 6.23
C GLY A 44 7.99 -2.36 7.57
N GLU A 45 9.27 -2.74 7.69
CA GLU A 45 9.82 -3.32 8.92
C GLU A 45 9.77 -2.34 10.10
N LYS A 46 10.07 -1.05 9.86
CA LYS A 46 9.93 0.01 10.88
C LYS A 46 8.49 0.14 11.35
N PHE A 47 7.53 0.07 10.43
CA PHE A 47 6.11 0.12 10.79
C PHE A 47 5.67 -1.12 11.58
N ILE A 48 6.07 -2.32 11.18
CA ILE A 48 5.77 -3.57 11.90
C ILE A 48 6.32 -3.48 13.32
N LYS A 49 7.59 -3.09 13.47
CA LYS A 49 8.24 -2.94 14.78
C LYS A 49 7.50 -1.91 15.66
N ALA A 50 7.25 -0.72 15.14
CA ALA A 50 6.53 0.32 15.86
C ALA A 50 5.10 -0.12 16.24
N SER A 51 4.40 -0.82 15.35
CA SER A 51 3.06 -1.34 15.64
C SER A 51 3.08 -2.29 16.84
N LYS A 52 4.07 -3.19 16.92
CA LYS A 52 4.23 -4.14 18.01
C LYS A 52 4.66 -3.48 19.33
N GLU A 53 5.47 -2.42 19.26
CA GLU A 53 5.90 -1.67 20.45
C GLU A 53 4.74 -0.88 21.09
N HIS A 54 3.83 -0.35 20.27
CA HIS A 54 2.77 0.55 20.74
C HIS A 54 1.39 -0.11 20.87
N TYR A 55 1.13 -1.19 20.15
CA TYR A 55 -0.18 -1.84 20.08
C TYR A 55 -0.01 -3.36 20.03
N ASP A 56 -0.28 -4.07 21.11
CA ASP A 56 -0.30 -5.55 21.12
C ASP A 56 -1.50 -6.06 20.30
N PRO A 57 -1.36 -7.10 19.44
CA PRO A 57 -0.16 -7.91 19.13
C PRO A 57 0.75 -7.32 18.03
N GLY A 58 0.41 -6.15 17.53
CA GLY A 58 1.00 -5.49 16.37
C GLY A 58 0.13 -5.67 15.12
N ILE A 59 0.66 -5.29 13.97
CA ILE A 59 -0.02 -5.52 12.70
C ILE A 59 -0.01 -7.01 12.34
N ILE A 60 -1.19 -7.59 12.12
CA ILE A 60 -1.38 -8.95 11.61
C ILE A 60 -1.97 -8.88 10.20
N GLY A 61 -1.33 -9.55 9.25
CA GLY A 61 -1.76 -9.56 7.86
C GLY A 61 -1.36 -8.29 7.09
N PRO A 62 -2.14 -7.88 6.06
CA PRO A 62 -1.73 -6.81 5.16
C PRO A 62 -1.93 -5.42 5.76
N PHE A 63 -1.01 -4.53 5.43
CA PHE A 63 -1.12 -3.09 5.63
C PHE A 63 -0.64 -2.36 4.38
N CYS A 64 -0.88 -1.05 4.31
CA CYS A 64 -0.41 -0.19 3.24
C CYS A 64 0.19 1.09 3.80
N LEU A 65 1.43 1.39 3.42
CA LEU A 65 2.04 2.71 3.59
C LEU A 65 1.78 3.50 2.31
N GLN A 66 0.97 4.55 2.40
CA GLN A 66 0.68 5.40 1.26
C GLN A 66 1.75 6.47 1.15
N THR A 67 2.51 6.41 0.05
CA THR A 67 3.74 7.20 -0.11
C THR A 67 3.73 8.07 -1.35
N CYS A 68 4.48 9.17 -1.27
CA CYS A 68 4.95 9.95 -2.39
C CYS A 68 6.48 9.86 -2.46
N ILE A 69 7.02 9.80 -3.66
CA ILE A 69 8.47 9.81 -3.90
C ILE A 69 8.83 11.11 -4.61
N ASP A 70 9.75 11.89 -4.03
CA ASP A 70 10.19 13.14 -4.63
C ASP A 70 11.18 12.94 -5.78
N LYS A 71 11.59 14.04 -6.42
CA LYS A 71 12.56 14.04 -7.54
C LYS A 71 13.93 13.45 -7.16
N ASP A 72 14.27 13.48 -5.87
CA ASP A 72 15.54 13.01 -5.32
C ASP A 72 15.40 11.59 -4.74
N MET A 73 14.27 10.91 -5.04
CA MET A 73 13.97 9.54 -4.64
C MET A 73 13.79 9.33 -3.12
N ASN A 74 13.36 10.37 -2.41
CA ASN A 74 12.99 10.27 -1.00
C ASN A 74 11.53 9.88 -0.85
N TYR A 75 11.26 8.94 0.07
CA TYR A 75 9.92 8.54 0.45
C TYR A 75 9.34 9.50 1.48
N TYR A 76 8.08 9.87 1.28
CA TYR A 76 7.25 10.56 2.26
C TYR A 76 5.96 9.77 2.44
N ILE A 77 5.65 9.42 3.68
CA ILE A 77 4.40 8.73 4.03
C ILE A 77 3.39 9.81 4.38
N TYR A 78 2.23 9.80 3.73
CA TYR A 78 1.14 10.74 4.03
C TYR A 78 -0.07 10.08 4.69
N ASP A 79 -0.21 8.75 4.57
CA ASP A 79 -1.29 8.00 5.20
C ASP A 79 -0.88 6.52 5.37
N VAL A 80 -1.58 5.82 6.28
CA VAL A 80 -1.36 4.41 6.59
C VAL A 80 -2.70 3.71 6.70
N ALA A 81 -2.86 2.60 5.95
CA ALA A 81 -3.97 1.68 6.15
C ALA A 81 -3.48 0.46 6.94
N PRO A 82 -3.87 0.29 8.23
CA PRO A 82 -3.52 -0.89 9.04
C PRO A 82 -4.41 -2.10 8.69
N ARG A 83 -4.69 -2.28 7.40
CA ARG A 83 -5.50 -3.35 6.82
C ARG A 83 -5.24 -3.43 5.32
N LEU A 84 -5.96 -4.34 4.66
CA LEU A 84 -5.99 -4.40 3.20
C LEU A 84 -6.40 -3.05 2.58
N GLY A 85 -5.53 -2.49 1.74
CA GLY A 85 -5.79 -1.25 1.00
C GLY A 85 -6.59 -1.48 -0.29
N GLY A 86 -7.45 -0.53 -0.68
CA GLY A 86 -8.28 -0.66 -1.89
C GLY A 86 -7.48 -0.81 -3.20
N GLY A 87 -6.23 -0.35 -3.22
CA GLY A 87 -5.30 -0.50 -4.34
C GLY A 87 -5.05 -1.93 -4.77
N THR A 88 -5.21 -2.91 -3.87
CA THR A 88 -4.97 -4.32 -4.20
C THR A 88 -6.04 -4.89 -5.13
N ASN A 89 -7.17 -4.18 -5.35
CA ASN A 89 -8.25 -4.65 -6.22
C ASN A 89 -7.81 -4.85 -7.67
N VAL A 90 -6.82 -4.08 -8.14
CA VAL A 90 -6.26 -4.27 -9.49
C VAL A 90 -5.49 -5.58 -9.65
N HIS A 91 -5.19 -6.28 -8.55
CA HIS A 91 -4.42 -7.53 -8.51
C HIS A 91 -5.27 -8.76 -8.22
N VAL A 92 -6.59 -8.63 -8.13
CA VAL A 92 -7.48 -9.74 -7.71
C VAL A 92 -7.33 -10.97 -8.60
N ASN A 93 -7.34 -10.77 -9.92
CA ASN A 93 -7.27 -11.88 -10.88
C ASN A 93 -5.83 -12.27 -11.24
N VAL A 94 -4.98 -11.28 -11.52
CA VAL A 94 -3.64 -11.50 -12.09
C VAL A 94 -2.52 -11.52 -11.04
N GLY A 95 -2.78 -11.04 -9.82
CA GLY A 95 -1.75 -10.80 -8.80
C GLY A 95 -0.85 -9.60 -9.10
N HIS A 96 -0.01 -9.24 -8.13
CA HIS A 96 1.05 -8.24 -8.32
C HIS A 96 2.35 -8.92 -8.76
N PRO A 97 3.17 -8.34 -9.67
CA PRO A 97 4.46 -8.93 -10.08
C PRO A 97 5.34 -9.43 -8.92
N TYR A 98 5.46 -8.66 -7.83
CA TYR A 98 6.20 -9.08 -6.62
C TYR A 98 5.61 -10.32 -5.97
N GLY A 99 4.30 -10.35 -5.71
CA GLY A 99 3.64 -11.53 -5.13
C GLY A 99 3.74 -12.76 -6.03
N ASN A 100 3.59 -12.55 -7.34
CA ASN A 100 3.69 -13.62 -8.32
C ASN A 100 5.10 -14.21 -8.40
N ALA A 101 6.14 -13.37 -8.31
CA ALA A 101 7.52 -13.83 -8.30
C ALA A 101 7.83 -14.66 -7.05
N THR A 102 7.37 -14.21 -5.87
CA THR A 102 7.58 -14.93 -4.60
C THR A 102 6.85 -16.26 -4.55
N TRP A 103 5.58 -16.30 -4.95
CA TRP A 103 4.72 -17.47 -4.80
C TRP A 103 4.60 -18.33 -6.07
N ARG A 104 5.22 -17.89 -7.16
CA ARG A 104 5.21 -18.55 -8.48
C ARG A 104 3.79 -18.85 -8.99
N MET A 105 2.84 -17.97 -8.69
CA MET A 105 1.44 -18.07 -9.09
C MET A 105 0.75 -16.71 -9.03
N PRO A 106 -0.39 -16.49 -9.71
CA PRO A 106 -1.21 -15.28 -9.50
C PRO A 106 -1.60 -15.13 -8.04
N MET A 107 -1.00 -14.14 -7.37
CA MET A 107 -1.12 -13.91 -5.94
C MET A 107 -1.72 -12.53 -5.67
N SER A 108 -3.01 -12.49 -5.39
CA SER A 108 -3.68 -11.32 -4.84
C SER A 108 -3.49 -11.25 -3.33
N SER A 109 -3.63 -10.07 -2.75
CA SER A 109 -3.57 -9.91 -1.28
C SER A 109 -4.69 -10.68 -0.57
N GLY A 110 -5.88 -10.78 -1.17
CA GLY A 110 -6.97 -11.64 -0.67
C GLY A 110 -6.59 -13.12 -0.65
N ARG A 111 -5.97 -13.61 -1.74
CA ARG A 111 -5.43 -14.97 -1.79
C ARG A 111 -4.36 -15.20 -0.73
N ARG A 112 -3.48 -14.22 -0.50
CA ARG A 112 -2.43 -14.29 0.52
C ARG A 112 -3.00 -14.38 1.93
N ILE A 113 -4.05 -13.63 2.26
CA ILE A 113 -4.77 -13.73 3.54
C ILE A 113 -5.34 -15.14 3.72
N ALA A 114 -6.07 -15.65 2.71
CA ALA A 114 -6.67 -16.99 2.78
C ALA A 114 -5.61 -18.09 2.94
N MET A 115 -4.46 -17.93 2.28
CA MET A 115 -3.32 -18.82 2.42
C MET A 115 -2.74 -18.80 3.85
N GLU A 116 -2.66 -17.63 4.50
CA GLU A 116 -2.21 -17.52 5.89
C GLU A 116 -3.13 -18.25 6.84
N LEU A 117 -4.45 -18.04 6.70
CA LEU A 117 -5.45 -18.70 7.53
C LEU A 117 -5.39 -20.23 7.37
N ARG A 118 -5.22 -20.72 6.14
CA ARG A 118 -5.06 -22.16 5.89
C ARG A 118 -3.79 -22.69 6.55
N MET A 119 -2.64 -22.03 6.37
CA MET A 119 -1.37 -22.45 6.97
C MET A 119 -1.43 -22.45 8.50
N ALA A 120 -2.04 -21.42 9.10
CA ALA A 120 -2.21 -21.34 10.55
C ALA A 120 -3.12 -22.45 11.07
N ALA A 121 -4.21 -22.78 10.36
CA ALA A 121 -5.08 -23.89 10.72
C ALA A 121 -4.37 -25.26 10.59
N GLU A 122 -3.62 -25.49 9.50
CA GLU A 122 -2.84 -26.71 9.27
C GLU A 122 -1.74 -26.92 10.33
N GLN A 123 -1.27 -25.85 10.95
CA GLN A 123 -0.23 -25.87 11.99
C GLN A 123 -0.79 -25.80 13.42
N ASP A 124 -2.11 -25.75 13.61
CA ASP A 124 -2.76 -25.53 14.92
C ASP A 124 -2.33 -24.20 15.61
N ARG A 125 -2.09 -23.16 14.80
CA ARG A 125 -1.61 -21.83 15.21
C ARG A 125 -2.60 -20.71 14.87
N LEU A 126 -3.87 -21.04 14.71
CA LEU A 126 -4.90 -20.09 14.27
C LEU A 126 -5.04 -18.89 15.22
N LEU A 127 -4.78 -19.08 16.51
CA LEU A 127 -4.82 -18.02 17.52
C LEU A 127 -3.73 -16.96 17.34
N GLU A 128 -2.68 -17.22 16.55
CA GLU A 128 -1.64 -16.23 16.27
C GLU A 128 -2.06 -15.21 15.20
N VAL A 129 -3.09 -15.54 14.41
CA VAL A 129 -3.55 -14.72 13.27
C VAL A 129 -4.97 -14.18 13.44
N LEU A 130 -5.54 -14.40 14.63
CA LEU A 130 -6.85 -13.90 15.05
C LEU A 130 -6.68 -13.06 16.31
N THR A 131 -7.54 -12.06 16.47
CA THR A 131 -7.59 -11.16 17.62
C THR A 131 -9.02 -10.88 17.99
#